data_AF-A0A6H1ZTX1-F1
#
_entry.id   AF-A0A6H1ZTX1-F1
#
_cell.length_a   1.000
_cell.length_b   1.000
_cell.length_c   1.000
_cell.angle_alpha   90.00
_cell.angle_beta   90.00
_cell.angle_gamma   90.00
#
_symmetry.space_group_name_H-M   'P 1'
#
loop_
_entity.id
_entity.type
_entity.pdbx_description
1 polymer ?
#
loop_
_entity_poly.entity_id
_entity_poly.type
_entity_poly.pdbx_seq_one_letter_code
_entity_poly.pdbx_strand_id
1 'polypeptide(L)' 'MNCSFCGKSEYEVQVMINKYAGSDLCICDECVKLCQEIILDSERTADMKAAERMAFSELWGTDL' A
#
# COMPACT_ATOMS: atom_id res chain seq x y z
N MET A 1 9.92 16.00 15.44
CA MET A 1 8.82 15.03 15.15
C MET A 1 9.30 14.07 14.06
N ASN A 2 9.15 12.74 14.22
CA ASN A 2 9.70 11.73 13.30
C ASN A 2 8.60 10.85 12.68
N CYS A 3 8.75 10.49 11.41
CA CYS A 3 7.87 9.55 10.73
C CYS A 3 7.96 8.17 11.40
N SER A 4 6.81 7.61 11.81
CA SER A 4 6.74 6.31 12.47
C SER A 4 7.08 5.13 11.55
N PHE A 5 7.15 5.34 10.23
CA PHE A 5 7.46 4.30 9.25
C PHE A 5 8.93 4.27 8.84
N CYS A 6 9.52 5.42 8.56
CA CYS A 6 10.90 5.51 8.05
C CYS A 6 11.89 6.17 9.02
N GLY A 7 11.42 6.74 10.13
CA GLY A 7 12.26 7.39 11.15
C GLY A 7 12.73 8.81 10.80
N LYS A 8 12.54 9.28 9.56
CA LYS A 8 12.93 10.64 9.13
C LYS A 8 12.24 11.72 9.96
N SER A 9 12.98 12.78 10.27
CA SER A 9 12.45 13.97 10.94
C SER A 9 11.64 14.85 9.99
N GLU A 10 10.83 15.75 10.54
CA GLU A 10 10.07 16.76 9.79
C GLU A 10 10.94 17.69 8.91
N TYR A 11 12.23 17.83 9.24
CA TYR A 11 13.18 18.63 8.44
C TYR A 11 13.71 17.88 7.21
N GLU A 12 13.57 16.55 7.19
CA GLU A 12 14.08 15.69 6.12
C GLU A 12 13.01 15.33 5.08
N VAL A 13 11.77 15.79 5.26
CA VAL A 13 10.63 15.46 4.40
C VAL A 13 9.86 16.72 4.01
N GLN A 14 9.18 16.70 2.87
CA GLN A 14 8.47 17.89 2.38
C GLN A 14 7.19 18.16 3.18
N VAL A 15 6.47 17.10 3.54
CA VAL A 15 5.23 17.19 4.33
C VAL A 15 5.21 16.08 5.37
N MET A 16 4.85 16.44 6.60
CA MET A 16 4.58 15.52 7.71
C MET A 16 3.10 15.63 8.09
N ILE A 17 2.41 14.49 8.21
CA ILE A 17 1.00 14.42 8.58
C ILE A 17 0.89 13.81 9.98
N ASN A 18 0.19 14.50 10.89
CA ASN A 18 -0.21 13.97 12.19
C ASN A 18 -1.72 13.68 12.19
N LYS A 19 -2.12 12.58 12.83
CA LYS A 19 -3.51 12.09 12.71
C LYS A 19 -4.49 12.93 13.55
N TYR A 20 -4.08 13.35 14.74
CA TYR A 20 -4.85 14.19 15.66
C TYR A 20 -3.89 14.93 16.61
N ALA A 21 -4.23 16.15 17.03
CA ALA A 21 -3.46 16.93 18.00
C ALA A 21 -3.45 16.22 19.37
N GLY A 22 -2.53 15.27 19.56
CA GLY A 22 -2.44 14.48 20.79
C GLY A 22 -1.85 13.07 20.66
N SER A 23 -1.52 12.58 19.46
CA SER A 23 -0.76 11.32 19.31
C SER A 23 0.55 11.54 18.55
N ASP A 24 1.61 10.85 18.98
CA ASP A 24 2.95 10.89 18.37
C ASP A 24 3.04 10.08 17.04
N LEU A 25 1.88 9.67 16.49
CA LEU A 25 1.81 8.92 15.25
C LEU A 25 1.86 9.87 14.05
N CYS A 26 3.00 9.86 13.38
CA CYS A 26 3.32 10.77 12.27
C CYS A 26 3.71 9.96 11.03
N ILE A 27 3.29 10.40 9.85
CA ILE A 27 3.68 9.80 8.57
C ILE A 27 4.11 10.89 7.59
N CYS A 28 5.23 10.68 6.90
CA CYS A 28 5.71 11.61 5.88
C CYS A 28 5.10 11.32 4.50
N ASP A 29 5.17 12.30 3.61
CA ASP A 29 4.62 12.21 2.25
C ASP A 29 5.25 11.08 1.42
N GLU A 30 6.53 10.82 1.57
CA GLU A 30 7.21 9.71 0.90
C GLU A 30 6.62 8.35 1.29
N CYS A 31 6.38 8.13 2.60
CA CYS A 31 5.78 6.89 3.06
C CYS A 31 4.32 6.75 2.61
N VAL A 32 3.56 7.85 2.54
CA VAL A 32 2.20 7.83 1.97
C VAL A 32 2.23 7.41 0.51
N LYS A 33 3.12 7.97 -0.31
CA LYS A 33 3.28 7.61 -1.73
C LYS A 33 3.66 6.13 -1.88
N LEU A 34 4.64 5.66 -1.11
CA LEU A 34 5.05 4.25 -1.14
C LEU A 34 3.91 3.31 -0.73
N CYS A 35 3.17 3.63 0.34
CA CYS A 35 2.01 2.85 0.73
C CYS A 35 0.94 2.80 -0.37
N GLN A 36 0.70 3.92 -1.06
CA GLN A 36 -0.24 3.99 -2.17
C GLN A 36 0.21 3.10 -3.34
N GLU A 37 1.49 3.11 -3.69
CA GLU A 37 2.04 2.22 -4.74
C GLU A 37 1.88 0.74 -4.38
N ILE A 38 2.18 0.35 -3.14
CA ILE A 38 2.04 -1.03 -2.65
C ILE A 38 0.58 -1.49 -2.71
N ILE A 39 -0.36 -0.65 -2.26
CA ILE A 39 -1.79 -0.96 -2.28
C ILE A 39 -2.28 -1.15 -3.72
N LEU A 40 -1.96 -0.20 -4.61
CA LEU A 40 -2.36 -0.30 -6.01
C LEU A 40 -1.75 -1.51 -6.72
N ASP A 41 -0.52 -1.89 -6.38
CA ASP A 41 0.10 -3.10 -6.93
C ASP A 41 -0.56 -4.39 -6.41
N SER A 42 -0.96 -4.41 -5.14
CA SER A 42 -1.71 -5.51 -4.56
C SER A 42 -3.07 -5.73 -5.23
N GLU A 43 -3.74 -4.64 -5.63
CA GLU A 43 -5.02 -4.70 -6.34
C GLU A 43 -4.84 -5.25 -7.76
N ARG A 44 -3.85 -4.73 -8.51
CA ARG A 44 -3.53 -5.24 -9.86
C ARG A 44 -3.15 -6.72 -9.85
N THR A 45 -2.35 -7.14 -8.86
CA THR A 45 -1.96 -8.55 -8.72
C THR A 45 -3.12 -9.43 -8.26
N ALA A 46 -4.06 -8.91 -7.48
CA ALA A 46 -5.30 -9.62 -7.15
C ALA A 46 -6.18 -9.84 -8.40
N ASP A 47 -6.31 -8.83 -9.25
CA ASP A 47 -7.04 -8.92 -10.52
C ASP A 47 -6.38 -9.92 -11.49
N MET A 48 -5.05 -9.88 -11.60
CA MET A 48 -4.29 -10.85 -12.39
C MET A 48 -4.49 -12.29 -11.87
N LYS A 49 -4.46 -12.49 -10.55
CA LYS A 49 -4.73 -13.81 -9.95
C LYS A 49 -6.18 -14.27 -10.10
N ALA A 50 -7.13 -13.35 -10.21
CA ALA A 50 -8.53 -13.67 -10.52
C ALA A 50 -8.65 -14.10 -11.99
N ALA A 51 -8.05 -13.35 -12.91
CA ALA A 51 -7.99 -13.68 -14.33
C ALA A 51 -7.27 -15.02 -14.60
N GLU A 52 -6.15 -15.27 -13.92
CA GLU A 52 -5.43 -16.55 -14.02
C GLU A 52 -6.28 -17.72 -13.51
N ARG A 53 -7.00 -17.55 -12.39
CA ARG A 53 -7.93 -18.59 -11.89
C ARG A 53 -9.08 -18.85 -12.88
N MET A 54 -9.63 -17.80 -13.48
CA MET A 54 -10.68 -17.94 -14.51
C MET A 54 -10.13 -18.66 -15.75
N ALA A 55 -8.97 -18.24 -16.27
CA ALA A 55 -8.32 -18.86 -17.42
C ALA A 55 -7.95 -20.32 -17.15
N PHE A 56 -7.46 -20.63 -15.94
CA PHE A 56 -7.18 -21.99 -15.51
C PHE A 56 -8.46 -22.85 -15.47
N SER A 57 -9.56 -22.29 -14.94
CA SER A 57 -10.86 -22.97 -14.90
C SER A 57 -11.44 -23.25 -16.29
N GLU A 58 -11.24 -22.35 -17.26
CA GLU A 58 -11.71 -22.53 -18.65
C GLU A 58 -10.86 -23.54 -19.43
N LEU A 59 -9.54 -23.55 -19.22
CA LEU A 59 -8.61 -24.44 -19.91
C LEU A 59 -8.68 -25.90 -19.43
N TRP A 60 -9.04 -26.11 -18.16
CA TRP A 60 -9.05 -27.45 -17.55
C TRP A 60 -10.43 -27.87 -17.02
N GLY A 61 -11.51 -27.20 -17.49
CA GLY A 61 -12.92 -27.58 -17.29
C GLY A 61 -13.18 -28.44 -16.04
N THR A 62 -12.95 -27.89 -14.85
CA THR A 62 -13.19 -28.65 -13.62
C THR A 62 -14.67 -28.55 -13.25
N ASP A 63 -15.46 -29.47 -13.80
CA ASP A 63 -16.64 -29.97 -13.08
C ASP A 63 -16.13 -30.88 -11.95
N LEU A 64 -15.88 -30.30 -10.78
CA LEU A 64 -15.89 -31.04 -9.51
C LEU A 64 -16.39 -30.15 -8.36
#